data_AF-A0A958YZI6-F1
#
_entry.id   AF-A0A958YZI6-F1
#
_cell.length_a   1.000
_cell.length_b   1.000
_cell.length_c   1.000
_cell.angle_alpha   90.00
_cell.angle_beta   90.00
_cell.angle_gamma   90.00
#
_symmetry.space_group_name_H-M   'P 1'
#
loop_
_entity.id
_entity.type
_entity.pdbx_description
1 polymer ?
#
loop_
_entity_poly.entity_id
_entity_poly.type
_entity_poly.pdbx_seq_one_letter_code
_entity_poly.pdbx_strand_id
1 'polypeptide(L)'
;MIDIQKIEQWINDYPLVWSIVKFLILAAIILILVKLLRKQLKKNIPNTAIRYKSQKGIEILGYILLVIIGVTYFTGTIKDFTLIIGLFTAGIAFTLQELILSIAGSLYIFLVKVYAPGDRIEINGIKGDVIDVDSVYTTMMEIGEWVSSDNYTGRIVKLSNAFVFKGPVYNYSKDFPFIWDEFNLPIRYGSDVDLAKSIVIKIASETLSEFTANSKSQWKDVVNKYYIEDAQVDPTLAITLTDNWIQFNLRYIVDFKKRRITKHILNDSIRAEIKKTDGKVTLASTTIELIKVPELKVNIDGKENI
;
A
#
# COMPACT_ATOMS: atom_id res chain seq x y z
N MET A 1 -13.42 71.46 34.54
CA MET A 1 -12.38 70.43 34.67
C MET A 1 -13.12 69.13 34.90
N ILE A 2 -13.10 68.19 33.94
CA ILE A 2 -13.78 66.90 34.13
C ILE A 2 -13.08 66.23 35.31
N ASP A 3 -13.84 65.93 36.35
CA ASP A 3 -13.34 65.49 37.64
C ASP A 3 -12.95 64.02 37.53
N ILE A 4 -11.70 63.75 37.13
CA ILE A 4 -11.15 62.42 36.82
C ILE A 4 -11.40 61.43 37.96
N GLN A 5 -11.43 61.91 39.21
CA GLN A 5 -11.71 61.11 40.41
C GLN A 5 -13.13 60.54 40.45
N LYS A 6 -14.15 61.25 39.93
CA LYS A 6 -15.53 60.74 39.87
C LYS A 6 -15.69 59.64 38.83
N ILE A 7 -14.89 59.68 37.76
CA ILE A 7 -14.88 58.66 36.71
C ILE A 7 -14.23 57.38 37.23
N GLU A 8 -13.13 57.49 37.99
CA GLU A 8 -12.48 56.33 38.61
C GLU A 8 -13.37 55.62 39.64
N GLN A 9 -14.10 56.38 40.48
CA GLN A 9 -15.06 55.79 41.42
C GLN A 9 -16.19 55.05 40.71
N TRP A 10 -16.81 55.67 39.69
CA TRP A 10 -17.89 55.04 38.93
C TRP A 10 -17.47 53.78 38.17
N ILE A 11 -16.22 53.73 37.68
CA ILE A 11 -15.63 52.55 37.03
C ILE A 11 -15.50 51.38 38.01
N ASN A 12 -15.13 51.66 39.26
CA ASN A 12 -14.97 50.64 40.30
C ASN A 12 -16.32 50.15 40.84
N ASP A 13 -17.35 51.00 40.84
CA ASP A 13 -18.69 50.66 41.32
C ASP A 13 -19.47 49.76 40.33
N TYR A 14 -19.14 49.80 39.03
CA TYR A 14 -19.81 49.00 37.99
C TYR A 14 -18.83 48.22 37.08
N PRO A 15 -18.13 47.20 37.61
CA PRO A 15 -17.09 46.47 36.88
C PRO A 15 -17.61 45.74 35.62
N LEU A 16 -18.87 45.31 35.63
CA LEU A 16 -19.52 44.69 34.47
C LEU A 16 -19.77 45.69 33.34
N VAL A 17 -20.26 46.89 33.67
CA VAL A 17 -20.53 47.96 32.68
C VAL A 17 -19.22 48.39 32.03
N TRP A 18 -18.16 48.54 32.81
CA TRP A 18 -16.84 48.89 32.29
C TRP A 18 -16.24 47.80 31.39
N SER A 19 -16.44 46.53 31.74
CA SER A 19 -16.00 45.39 30.92
C SER A 19 -16.75 45.33 29.58
N ILE A 20 -18.05 45.61 29.58
CA ILE A 20 -18.88 45.72 28.36
C ILE A 20 -18.39 46.88 27.49
N VAL A 21 -18.12 48.05 28.07
CA VAL A 21 -17.64 49.22 27.33
C VAL A 21 -16.28 48.94 26.69
N LYS A 22 -15.32 48.35 27.42
CA LYS A 22 -14.03 47.93 26.87
C LYS A 22 -14.17 46.91 25.75
N PHE A 23 -15.05 45.92 25.91
CA PHE A 23 -15.35 44.94 24.88
C PHE A 23 -15.90 45.62 23.61
N LEU A 24 -16.86 46.54 23.74
CA LEU A 24 -17.43 47.26 22.60
C LEU A 24 -16.40 48.12 21.87
N ILE A 25 -15.49 48.78 22.59
CA ILE A 25 -14.38 49.54 22.01
C ILE A 25 -13.46 48.60 21.22
N LEU A 26 -13.07 47.47 21.81
CA LEU A 26 -12.18 46.50 21.16
C LEU A 26 -12.84 45.84 19.95
N ALA A 27 -14.13 45.52 20.04
CA ALA A 27 -14.91 44.98 18.93
C ALA A 27 -15.01 45.98 17.78
N ALA A 28 -15.23 47.27 18.09
CA ALA A 28 -15.22 48.33 17.09
C ALA A 28 -13.86 48.46 16.39
N ILE A 29 -12.75 48.40 17.14
CA ILE A 29 -11.38 48.43 16.58
C ILE A 29 -11.18 47.25 15.61
N ILE A 30 -11.60 46.05 15.98
CA ILE A 30 -11.45 44.85 15.13
C ILE A 30 -12.28 44.97 13.85
N LEU A 31 -13.54 45.42 13.94
CA LEU A 31 -14.39 45.64 12.77
C LEU A 31 -13.80 46.71 11.84
N ILE A 32 -13.21 47.76 12.39
CA ILE A 32 -12.49 48.79 11.62
C ILE A 32 -11.27 48.18 10.93
N LEU A 33 -10.46 47.38 11.64
CA LEU A 33 -9.29 46.71 11.09
C LEU A 33 -9.66 45.77 9.95
N VAL A 34 -10.68 44.93 10.14
CA VAL A 34 -11.23 44.03 9.10
C VAL A 34 -11.68 44.82 7.88
N LYS A 35 -12.37 45.95 8.07
CA LYS A 35 -12.81 46.83 6.98
C LYS A 35 -11.63 47.46 6.23
N LEU A 36 -10.59 47.90 6.93
CA LEU A 36 -9.37 48.47 6.35
C LEU A 36 -8.59 47.43 5.55
N LEU A 37 -8.39 46.24 6.11
CA LEU A 37 -7.71 45.14 5.44
C LEU A 37 -8.47 44.69 4.19
N ARG A 38 -9.80 44.57 4.26
CA ARG A 38 -10.63 44.27 3.07
C ARG A 38 -10.51 45.34 1.99
N LYS A 39 -10.47 46.62 2.38
CA LYS A 39 -10.26 47.76 1.46
C LYS A 39 -8.86 47.71 0.82
N GLN A 40 -7.83 47.35 1.57
CA GLN A 40 -6.46 47.21 1.08
C GLN A 40 -6.33 46.02 0.11
N LEU A 41 -6.92 44.87 0.45
CA LEU A 41 -6.99 43.71 -0.46
C LEU A 41 -7.74 44.02 -1.76
N LYS A 42 -8.77 44.87 -1.71
CA LYS A 42 -9.50 45.31 -2.91
C LYS A 42 -8.61 46.12 -3.86
N LYS A 43 -7.66 46.89 -3.31
CA LYS A 43 -6.75 47.75 -4.07
C LYS A 43 -5.55 46.98 -4.64
N ASN A 44 -5.05 45.98 -3.90
CA ASN A 44 -3.77 45.33 -4.22
C ASN A 44 -3.92 43.98 -4.94
N ILE A 45 -5.11 43.37 -4.99
CA ILE A 45 -5.33 42.08 -5.66
C ILE A 45 -6.13 42.26 -6.97
N PRO A 46 -5.49 42.05 -8.14
CA PRO A 46 -6.16 42.18 -9.44
C PRO A 46 -7.07 40.99 -9.78
N ASN A 47 -6.75 39.78 -9.33
CA ASN A 47 -7.53 38.57 -9.62
C ASN A 47 -8.83 38.53 -8.79
N THR A 48 -9.97 38.43 -9.47
CA THR A 48 -11.32 38.47 -8.86
C THR A 48 -11.62 37.29 -7.94
N ALA A 49 -11.20 36.09 -8.29
CA ALA A 49 -11.45 34.87 -7.51
C ALA A 49 -10.60 34.84 -6.22
N ILE A 50 -9.32 35.20 -6.31
CA ILE A 50 -8.42 35.27 -5.16
C ILE A 50 -8.88 36.40 -4.22
N ARG A 51 -9.24 37.56 -4.77
CA ARG A 51 -9.74 38.70 -3.99
C ARG A 51 -10.97 38.34 -3.17
N TYR A 52 -11.92 37.60 -3.75
CA TYR A 52 -13.12 37.16 -3.04
C TYR A 52 -12.79 36.19 -1.91
N LYS A 53 -11.98 35.14 -2.18
CA LYS A 53 -11.56 34.17 -1.16
C LYS A 53 -10.81 34.84 -0.01
N SER A 54 -9.86 35.72 -0.30
CA SER A 54 -9.08 36.43 0.73
C SER A 54 -9.94 37.39 1.56
N GLN A 55 -10.87 38.12 0.94
CA GLN A 55 -11.79 38.98 1.69
C GLN A 55 -12.72 38.17 2.61
N LYS A 56 -13.20 37.02 2.14
CA LYS A 56 -14.05 36.14 2.95
C LYS A 56 -13.26 35.49 4.10
N GLY A 57 -12.00 35.12 3.86
CA GLY A 57 -11.09 34.62 4.89
C GLY A 57 -10.85 35.64 6.01
N ILE A 58 -10.55 36.91 5.67
CA ILE A 58 -10.38 37.97 6.68
C ILE A 58 -11.65 38.21 7.49
N GLU A 59 -12.83 38.14 6.85
CA GLU A 59 -14.11 38.29 7.55
C GLU A 59 -14.36 37.15 8.55
N ILE A 60 -14.12 35.90 8.14
CA ILE A 60 -14.24 34.72 9.02
C ILE A 60 -13.26 34.83 10.20
N LEU A 61 -12.00 35.18 9.95
CA LEU A 61 -11.00 35.36 11.01
C LEU A 61 -11.39 36.49 11.97
N GLY A 62 -11.94 37.59 11.46
CA GLY A 62 -12.43 38.70 12.27
C GLY A 62 -13.56 38.29 13.21
N TYR A 63 -14.54 37.52 12.73
CA TYR A 63 -15.61 36.99 13.56
C TYR A 63 -15.11 35.99 14.61
N ILE A 64 -14.19 35.10 14.24
CA ILE A 64 -13.55 34.17 15.19
C ILE A 64 -12.87 34.96 16.32
N LEU A 65 -12.10 36.01 15.98
CA LEU A 65 -11.43 36.85 16.97
C LEU A 65 -12.41 37.58 17.90
N LEU A 66 -13.52 38.09 17.35
CA LEU A 66 -14.59 38.72 18.14
C LEU A 66 -15.24 37.75 19.13
N VAL A 67 -15.50 36.51 18.70
CA VAL A 67 -16.05 35.46 19.57
C VAL A 67 -15.06 35.14 20.69
N ILE A 68 -13.77 34.95 20.38
CA ILE A 68 -12.72 34.67 21.36
C ILE A 68 -12.64 35.79 22.41
N ILE A 69 -12.62 37.04 21.98
CA ILE A 69 -12.51 38.19 22.88
C ILE A 69 -13.78 38.36 23.71
N GLY A 70 -14.97 38.17 23.11
CA GLY A 70 -16.23 38.23 23.82
C GLY A 70 -16.28 37.19 24.92
N VAL A 71 -16.01 35.93 24.59
CA VAL A 71 -15.94 34.86 25.58
C VAL A 71 -14.92 35.18 26.67
N THR A 72 -13.73 35.67 26.33
CA THR A 72 -12.67 36.02 27.30
C THR A 72 -13.11 37.12 28.29
N TYR A 73 -13.78 38.18 27.81
CA TYR A 73 -14.22 39.29 28.65
C TYR A 73 -15.41 38.94 29.55
N PHE A 74 -16.30 38.04 29.10
CA PHE A 74 -17.55 37.73 29.81
C PHE A 74 -17.48 36.48 30.71
N THR A 75 -16.51 35.57 30.53
CA THR A 75 -16.42 34.33 31.32
C THR A 75 -15.41 34.39 32.48
N GLY A 76 -14.59 35.44 32.56
CA GLY A 76 -13.75 35.76 33.73
C GLY A 76 -12.58 34.79 34.03
N THR A 77 -12.59 33.55 33.53
CA THR A 77 -11.54 32.56 33.81
C THR A 77 -11.07 31.88 32.53
N ILE A 78 -9.84 32.19 32.10
CA ILE A 78 -9.19 31.58 30.92
C ILE A 78 -9.09 30.04 31.05
N LYS A 79 -9.08 29.51 32.28
CA LYS A 79 -8.95 28.07 32.56
C LYS A 79 -10.09 27.22 31.99
N ASP A 80 -11.34 27.67 32.10
CA ASP A 80 -12.49 26.91 31.59
C ASP A 80 -12.48 26.88 30.05
N PHE A 81 -11.99 27.95 29.43
CA PHE A 81 -11.80 28.03 27.99
C PHE A 81 -10.65 27.12 27.50
N THR A 82 -9.54 27.06 28.24
CA THR A 82 -8.45 26.11 27.94
C THR A 82 -8.94 24.66 28.02
N LEU A 83 -9.81 24.34 28.98
CA LEU A 83 -10.40 23.01 29.11
C LEU A 83 -11.35 22.69 27.94
N ILE A 84 -12.22 23.62 27.56
CA ILE A 84 -13.14 23.45 26.42
C ILE A 84 -12.37 23.33 25.10
N ILE A 85 -11.37 24.19 24.85
CA ILE A 85 -10.51 24.07 23.67
C ILE A 85 -9.76 22.75 23.69
N GLY A 86 -9.14 22.37 24.81
CA GLY A 86 -8.39 21.14 24.93
C GLY A 86 -9.24 19.92 24.58
N LEU A 87 -10.47 19.86 25.12
CA LEU A 87 -11.42 18.79 24.82
C LEU A 87 -11.87 18.80 23.35
N PHE A 88 -12.16 19.98 22.80
CA PHE A 88 -12.57 20.11 21.41
C PHE A 88 -11.45 19.74 20.44
N THR A 89 -10.22 20.18 20.70
CA THR A 89 -9.02 19.82 19.94
C THR A 89 -8.74 18.33 20.03
N ALA A 90 -8.89 17.71 21.20
CA ALA A 90 -8.76 16.26 21.34
C ALA A 90 -9.82 15.49 20.52
N GLY A 91 -11.07 15.97 20.52
CA GLY A 91 -12.14 15.41 19.68
C GLY A 91 -11.84 15.54 18.19
N ILE A 92 -11.36 16.70 17.74
CA ILE A 92 -10.92 16.91 16.35
C ILE A 92 -9.75 15.99 16.01
N ALA A 93 -8.74 15.90 16.86
CA ALA A 93 -7.59 15.05 16.63
C ALA A 93 -7.98 13.57 16.52
N PHE A 94 -8.87 13.09 17.38
CA PHE A 94 -9.38 11.72 17.35
C PHE A 94 -10.16 11.43 16.06
N THR A 95 -11.04 12.34 15.66
CA THR A 95 -11.85 12.20 14.44
C THR A 95 -11.02 12.29 13.15
N LEU A 96 -9.98 13.15 13.14
CA LEU A 96 -9.10 13.33 11.99
C LEU A 96 -7.86 12.44 12.02
N GLN A 97 -7.75 11.50 12.96
CA GLN A 97 -6.53 10.71 13.15
C GLN A 97 -6.06 10.04 11.86
N GLU A 98 -6.97 9.47 11.06
CA GLU A 98 -6.60 8.74 9.84
C GLU A 98 -6.06 9.69 8.77
N LEU A 99 -6.59 10.92 8.68
CA LEU A 99 -6.11 11.93 7.75
C LEU A 99 -4.71 12.41 8.15
N ILE A 100 -4.50 12.67 9.44
CA ILE A 100 -3.19 13.07 9.99
C ILE A 100 -2.16 11.97 9.74
N LEU A 101 -2.52 10.71 10.04
CA LEU A 101 -1.66 9.55 9.79
C LEU A 101 -1.39 9.34 8.30
N SER A 102 -2.34 9.63 7.42
CA SER A 102 -2.13 9.54 5.97
C SER A 102 -1.12 10.57 5.46
N ILE A 103 -1.18 11.80 5.97
CA ILE A 103 -0.23 12.86 5.62
C ILE A 103 1.16 12.54 6.20
N ALA A 104 1.22 12.05 7.45
CA ALA A 104 2.48 11.57 8.02
C ALA A 104 3.03 10.37 7.22
N GLY A 105 2.14 9.51 6.71
CA GLY A 105 2.45 8.35 5.88
C GLY A 105 3.06 8.75 4.54
N SER A 106 2.48 9.71 3.82
CA SER A 106 3.07 10.20 2.55
C SER A 106 4.46 10.78 2.77
N LEU A 107 4.64 11.58 3.82
CA LEU A 107 5.95 12.12 4.17
C LEU A 107 6.95 11.01 4.50
N TYR A 108 6.53 10.00 5.27
CA TYR A 108 7.36 8.85 5.60
C TYR A 108 7.75 8.04 4.35
N ILE A 109 6.79 7.73 3.47
CA ILE A 109 7.03 7.05 2.19
C ILE A 109 8.05 7.82 1.36
N PHE A 110 7.91 9.15 1.27
CA PHE A 110 8.82 10.02 0.51
C PHE A 110 10.23 10.09 1.12
N LEU A 111 10.35 10.32 2.44
CA LEU A 111 11.65 10.48 3.11
C LEU A 111 12.42 9.16 3.20
N VAL A 112 11.75 8.07 3.59
CA VAL A 112 12.35 6.75 3.77
C VAL A 112 12.40 5.96 2.47
N LYS A 113 11.69 6.43 1.42
CA LYS A 113 11.58 5.77 0.11
C LYS A 113 11.15 4.32 0.25
N VAL A 114 10.09 4.07 1.04
CA VAL A 114 9.59 2.70 1.28
C VAL A 114 9.21 2.04 -0.05
N TYR A 115 8.54 2.79 -0.92
CA TYR A 115 8.24 2.46 -2.31
C TYR A 115 8.06 3.74 -3.13
N ALA A 116 8.09 3.62 -4.46
CA ALA A 116 7.92 4.72 -5.40
C ALA A 116 7.00 4.33 -6.58
N PRO A 117 6.49 5.31 -7.36
CA PRO A 117 5.80 5.02 -8.61
C PRO A 117 6.60 4.08 -9.52
N GLY A 118 5.96 3.03 -10.01
CA GLY A 118 6.56 1.95 -10.79
C GLY A 118 6.90 0.69 -9.99
N ASP A 119 6.92 0.78 -8.65
CA ASP A 119 7.20 -0.38 -7.79
C ASP A 119 6.02 -1.35 -7.72
N ARG A 120 6.32 -2.65 -7.64
CA ARG A 120 5.34 -3.69 -7.29
C ARG A 120 5.36 -3.91 -5.79
N ILE A 121 4.23 -3.68 -5.13
CA ILE A 121 4.11 -3.82 -3.68
C ILE A 121 2.89 -4.64 -3.27
N GLU A 122 2.97 -5.22 -2.07
CA GLU A 122 1.83 -5.72 -1.32
C GLU A 122 1.72 -4.96 -0.01
N ILE A 123 0.55 -4.36 0.22
CA ILE A 123 0.24 -3.69 1.48
C ILE A 123 -1.19 -4.01 1.88
N ASN A 124 -1.36 -4.43 3.14
CA ASN A 124 -2.67 -4.82 3.69
C ASN A 124 -3.40 -5.87 2.83
N GLY A 125 -2.67 -6.86 2.30
CA GLY A 125 -3.19 -7.94 1.45
C GLY A 125 -3.52 -7.52 0.01
N ILE A 126 -3.30 -6.27 -0.37
CA ILE A 126 -3.56 -5.76 -1.72
C ILE A 126 -2.24 -5.68 -2.49
N LYS A 127 -2.17 -6.41 -3.61
CA LYS A 127 -1.01 -6.48 -4.49
C LYS A 127 -1.21 -5.61 -5.71
N GLY A 128 -0.18 -4.88 -6.12
CA GLY A 128 -0.24 -4.10 -7.34
C GLY A 128 0.99 -3.26 -7.62
N ASP A 129 0.94 -2.55 -8.73
CA ASP A 129 1.99 -1.62 -9.14
C ASP A 129 1.60 -0.19 -8.80
N VAL A 130 2.49 0.53 -8.12
CA VAL A 130 2.27 1.91 -7.69
C VAL A 130 2.23 2.81 -8.93
N ILE A 131 1.15 3.57 -9.06
CA ILE A 131 0.96 4.58 -10.10
C ILE A 131 1.41 5.94 -9.57
N ASP A 132 0.98 6.28 -8.36
CA ASP A 132 1.23 7.60 -7.76
C ASP A 132 1.12 7.53 -6.23
N VAL A 133 1.82 8.44 -5.55
CA VAL A 133 1.74 8.62 -4.09
C VAL A 133 1.33 10.07 -3.81
N ASP A 134 0.03 10.28 -3.57
CA ASP A 134 -0.53 11.57 -3.20
C ASP A 134 -0.32 11.83 -1.69
N SER A 135 -0.72 13.01 -1.22
CA SER A 135 -0.60 13.44 0.18
C SER A 135 -1.36 12.52 1.15
N VAL A 136 -2.49 11.94 0.72
CA VAL A 136 -3.37 11.10 1.56
C VAL A 136 -3.42 9.66 1.08
N TYR A 137 -3.35 9.43 -0.23
CA TYR A 137 -3.54 8.10 -0.81
C TYR A 137 -2.39 7.70 -1.75
N THR A 138 -2.04 6.42 -1.73
CA THR A 138 -1.25 5.76 -2.77
C THR A 138 -2.22 5.14 -3.78
N THR A 139 -2.03 5.43 -5.07
CA THR A 139 -2.81 4.85 -6.16
C THR A 139 -2.04 3.70 -6.79
N MET A 140 -2.68 2.53 -6.94
CA MET A 140 -2.06 1.31 -7.46
C MET A 140 -2.93 0.64 -8.53
N MET A 141 -2.29 -0.01 -9.49
CA MET A 141 -2.94 -0.95 -10.41
C MET A 141 -2.88 -2.35 -9.81
N GLU A 142 -4.06 -2.92 -9.51
CA GLU A 142 -4.14 -4.16 -8.75
C GLU A 142 -3.85 -5.41 -9.59
N ILE A 143 -3.26 -6.43 -8.95
CA ILE A 143 -3.02 -7.77 -9.51
C ILE A 143 -3.58 -8.87 -8.60
N GLY A 144 -3.91 -10.03 -9.18
CA GLY A 144 -4.11 -11.30 -8.44
C GLY A 144 -5.52 -11.60 -7.90
N GLU A 145 -6.44 -10.65 -7.84
CA GLU A 145 -7.79 -10.86 -7.29
C GLU A 145 -8.76 -11.54 -8.28
N TRP A 146 -9.24 -10.83 -9.29
CA TRP A 146 -10.19 -11.35 -10.28
C TRP A 146 -9.54 -12.23 -11.35
N VAL A 147 -8.25 -12.04 -11.57
CA VAL A 147 -7.46 -12.80 -12.54
C VAL A 147 -6.45 -13.59 -11.74
N SER A 148 -6.60 -14.91 -11.72
CA SER A 148 -5.62 -15.80 -11.12
C SER A 148 -4.29 -15.65 -11.88
N SER A 149 -3.31 -14.96 -11.27
CA SER A 149 -1.90 -14.75 -11.69
C SER A 149 -1.46 -13.30 -11.38
N ASP A 150 -0.17 -13.02 -11.57
CA ASP A 150 0.45 -11.68 -11.52
C ASP A 150 0.02 -10.72 -12.67
N ASN A 151 -1.20 -10.86 -13.19
CA ASN A 151 -1.75 -9.98 -14.21
C ASN A 151 -2.64 -8.91 -13.58
N TYR A 152 -2.73 -7.75 -14.25
CA TYR A 152 -3.62 -6.69 -13.82
C TYR A 152 -5.08 -7.10 -13.93
N THR A 153 -5.84 -6.76 -12.89
CA THR A 153 -7.30 -6.99 -12.84
C THR A 153 -8.07 -5.91 -13.63
N GLY A 154 -7.38 -4.82 -13.99
CA GLY A 154 -7.99 -3.61 -14.55
C GLY A 154 -8.56 -2.65 -13.48
N ARG A 155 -8.51 -3.02 -12.20
CA ARG A 155 -8.92 -2.14 -11.09
C ARG A 155 -7.78 -1.21 -10.68
N ILE A 156 -8.14 0.04 -10.40
CA ILE A 156 -7.27 1.00 -9.73
C ILE A 156 -7.71 1.07 -8.28
N VAL A 157 -6.78 0.86 -7.36
CA VAL A 157 -7.03 0.89 -5.92
C VAL A 157 -6.35 2.11 -5.31
N LYS A 158 -7.07 2.81 -4.43
CA LYS A 158 -6.53 3.93 -3.64
C LYS A 158 -6.42 3.48 -2.19
N LEU A 159 -5.19 3.45 -1.69
CA LEU A 159 -4.88 3.02 -0.33
C LEU A 159 -4.47 4.22 0.49
N SER A 160 -5.04 4.36 1.69
CA SER A 160 -4.57 5.39 2.62
C SER A 160 -3.09 5.18 2.91
N ASN A 161 -2.30 6.25 2.85
CA ASN A 161 -0.90 6.19 3.21
C ASN A 161 -0.68 5.83 4.68
N ALA A 162 -1.71 5.93 5.53
CA ALA A 162 -1.64 5.49 6.92
C ALA A 162 -1.38 3.97 7.04
N PHE A 163 -1.68 3.19 6.00
CA PHE A 163 -1.42 1.74 6.01
C PHE A 163 0.06 1.40 6.14
N VAL A 164 0.98 2.30 5.78
CA VAL A 164 2.42 2.09 5.95
C VAL A 164 2.82 1.85 7.42
N PHE A 165 1.98 2.30 8.37
CA PHE A 165 2.20 2.13 9.81
C PHE A 165 1.42 0.95 10.41
N LYS A 166 0.49 0.35 9.67
CA LYS A 166 -0.44 -0.66 10.20
C LYS A 166 0.03 -2.11 10.00
N GLY A 167 1.04 -2.33 9.16
CA GLY A 167 1.55 -3.66 8.87
C GLY A 167 2.80 -3.64 7.98
N PRO A 168 3.28 -4.82 7.55
CA PRO A 168 4.41 -4.90 6.64
C PRO A 168 4.06 -4.35 5.26
N VAL A 169 5.07 -3.79 4.61
CA VAL A 169 5.02 -3.42 3.20
C VAL A 169 5.99 -4.32 2.46
N TYR A 170 5.47 -5.25 1.67
CA TYR A 170 6.32 -6.10 0.83
C TYR A 170 6.59 -5.36 -0.47
N ASN A 171 7.86 -5.14 -0.80
CA ASN A 171 8.26 -4.52 -2.06
C ASN A 171 9.05 -5.54 -2.88
N TYR A 172 8.57 -5.81 -4.10
CA TYR A 172 9.10 -6.84 -4.99
C TYR A 172 10.07 -6.28 -6.04
N SER A 173 10.31 -4.97 -6.08
CA SER A 173 10.97 -4.28 -7.20
C SER A 173 12.02 -3.25 -6.79
N LYS A 174 12.28 -3.07 -5.50
CA LYS A 174 13.15 -2.01 -4.99
C LYS A 174 14.63 -2.30 -5.22
N ASP A 175 15.33 -2.83 -4.21
CA ASP A 175 16.77 -3.02 -4.28
C ASP A 175 17.14 -4.38 -4.90
N PHE A 176 16.21 -5.33 -4.91
CA PHE A 176 16.44 -6.64 -5.50
C PHE A 176 16.09 -6.58 -6.99
N PRO A 177 17.03 -6.94 -7.89
CA PRO A 177 16.80 -6.85 -9.34
C PRO A 177 15.87 -7.95 -9.87
N PHE A 178 15.55 -8.94 -9.04
CA PHE A 178 14.71 -10.07 -9.38
C PHE A 178 14.04 -10.62 -8.12
N ILE A 179 13.08 -11.52 -8.34
CA ILE A 179 12.51 -12.38 -7.31
C ILE A 179 12.87 -13.84 -7.62
N TRP A 180 12.95 -14.67 -6.58
CA TRP A 180 12.98 -16.12 -6.78
C TRP A 180 11.56 -16.62 -7.01
N ASP A 181 11.40 -17.44 -8.04
CA ASP A 181 10.18 -18.19 -8.32
C ASP A 181 10.49 -19.67 -8.42
N GLU A 182 9.47 -20.49 -8.20
CA GLU A 182 9.58 -21.93 -8.32
C GLU A 182 8.31 -22.57 -8.87
N PHE A 183 8.48 -23.73 -9.48
CA PHE A 183 7.37 -24.60 -9.81
C PHE A 183 7.74 -26.07 -9.77
N ASN A 184 6.72 -26.89 -9.55
CA ASN A 184 6.84 -28.33 -9.46
C ASN A 184 6.50 -28.98 -10.80
N LEU A 185 7.34 -29.93 -11.21
CA LEU A 185 7.13 -30.82 -12.34
C LEU A 185 7.01 -32.26 -11.83
N PRO A 186 5.87 -32.91 -12.04
CA PRO A 186 5.69 -34.30 -11.62
C PRO A 186 6.30 -35.25 -12.66
N ILE A 187 7.34 -35.99 -12.29
CA ILE A 187 7.99 -36.99 -13.15
C ILE A 187 7.55 -38.40 -12.72
N ARG A 188 7.01 -39.18 -13.66
CA ARG A 188 6.48 -40.52 -13.37
C ARG A 188 7.59 -41.44 -12.87
N TYR A 189 7.31 -42.22 -11.83
CA TYR A 189 8.18 -43.34 -11.43
C TYR A 189 8.42 -44.30 -12.59
N GLY A 190 9.67 -44.74 -12.76
CA GLY A 190 10.13 -45.52 -13.91
C GLY A 190 10.63 -44.69 -15.10
N SER A 191 10.51 -43.35 -15.06
CA SER A 191 11.21 -42.48 -16.01
C SER A 191 12.72 -42.47 -15.76
N ASP A 192 13.50 -42.15 -16.79
CA ASP A 192 14.93 -41.84 -16.65
C ASP A 192 15.09 -40.49 -15.94
N VAL A 193 15.39 -40.55 -14.64
CA VAL A 193 15.46 -39.39 -13.75
C VAL A 193 16.65 -38.49 -14.08
N ASP A 194 17.79 -39.08 -14.43
CA ASP A 194 19.00 -38.32 -14.75
C ASP A 194 18.84 -37.59 -16.09
N LEU A 195 18.23 -38.25 -17.08
CA LEU A 195 17.86 -37.61 -18.34
C LEU A 195 16.87 -36.47 -18.09
N ALA A 196 15.80 -36.69 -17.31
CA ALA A 196 14.83 -35.66 -16.97
C ALA A 196 15.49 -34.45 -16.29
N LYS A 197 16.41 -34.69 -15.33
CA LYS A 197 17.15 -33.65 -14.63
C LYS A 197 17.99 -32.82 -15.59
N SER A 198 18.70 -33.49 -16.51
CA SER A 198 19.53 -32.82 -17.51
C SER A 198 18.71 -31.93 -18.44
N ILE A 199 17.53 -32.40 -18.91
CA ILE A 199 16.63 -31.64 -19.77
C ILE A 199 16.13 -30.38 -19.07
N VAL A 200 15.61 -30.52 -17.84
CA VAL A 200 15.03 -29.40 -17.09
C VAL A 200 16.07 -28.33 -16.77
N ILE A 201 17.24 -28.73 -16.25
CA ILE A 201 18.32 -27.78 -15.91
C ILE A 201 18.86 -27.10 -17.17
N LYS A 202 19.07 -27.84 -18.26
CA LYS A 202 19.58 -27.29 -19.52
C LYS A 202 18.65 -26.21 -20.06
N ILE A 203 17.35 -26.51 -20.18
CA ILE A 203 16.36 -25.55 -20.69
C ILE A 203 16.25 -24.32 -19.79
N ALA A 204 16.22 -24.51 -18.47
CA ALA A 204 16.19 -23.41 -17.53
C ALA A 204 17.42 -22.51 -17.66
N SER A 205 18.61 -23.11 -17.74
CA SER A 205 19.88 -22.39 -17.87
C SER A 205 20.00 -21.64 -19.19
N GLU A 206 19.58 -22.25 -20.30
CA GLU A 206 19.60 -21.62 -21.63
C GLU A 206 18.62 -20.44 -21.69
N THR A 207 17.37 -20.66 -21.25
CA THR A 207 16.30 -19.65 -21.31
C THR A 207 16.60 -18.44 -20.40
N LEU A 208 17.23 -18.66 -19.25
CA LEU A 208 17.50 -17.61 -18.26
C LEU A 208 18.93 -17.09 -18.28
N SER A 209 19.78 -17.57 -19.19
CA SER A 209 21.21 -17.26 -19.25
C SER A 209 21.49 -15.75 -19.25
N GLU A 210 20.87 -15.00 -20.15
CA GLU A 210 21.04 -13.56 -20.28
C GLU A 210 20.56 -12.82 -19.02
N PHE A 211 19.37 -13.16 -18.52
CA PHE A 211 18.79 -12.52 -17.33
C PHE A 211 19.64 -12.80 -16.08
N THR A 212 20.12 -14.03 -15.93
CA THR A 212 20.96 -14.45 -14.79
C THR A 212 22.32 -13.78 -14.83
N ALA A 213 22.94 -13.69 -16.01
CA ALA A 213 24.23 -13.01 -16.17
C ALA A 213 24.14 -11.52 -15.81
N ASN A 214 23.10 -10.83 -16.30
CA ASN A 214 22.87 -9.41 -15.97
C ASN A 214 22.58 -9.21 -14.48
N SER A 215 21.77 -10.11 -13.91
CA SER A 215 21.37 -10.06 -12.50
C SER A 215 22.51 -10.36 -11.53
N LYS A 216 23.47 -11.23 -11.90
CA LYS A 216 24.65 -11.56 -11.07
C LYS A 216 25.48 -10.33 -10.70
N SER A 217 25.66 -9.39 -11.62
CA SER A 217 26.42 -8.17 -11.34
C SER A 217 25.69 -7.29 -10.32
N GLN A 218 24.39 -7.07 -10.54
CA GLN A 218 23.57 -6.25 -9.64
C GLN A 218 23.39 -6.91 -8.27
N TRP A 219 23.31 -8.24 -8.23
CA TRP A 219 23.20 -9.01 -7.00
C TRP A 219 24.41 -8.83 -6.08
N LYS A 220 25.63 -8.80 -6.62
CA LYS A 220 26.84 -8.54 -5.83
C LYS A 220 26.80 -7.17 -5.14
N ASP A 221 26.28 -6.15 -5.80
CA ASP A 221 26.14 -4.81 -5.22
C ASP A 221 25.14 -4.82 -4.06
N VAL A 222 24.04 -5.56 -4.19
CA VAL A 222 23.02 -5.75 -3.14
C VAL A 222 23.59 -6.51 -1.95
N VAL A 223 24.29 -7.61 -2.20
CA VAL A 223 24.97 -8.43 -1.18
C VAL A 223 25.93 -7.57 -0.36
N ASN A 224 26.76 -6.75 -1.01
CA ASN A 224 27.70 -5.85 -0.35
C ASN A 224 26.99 -4.72 0.41
N LYS A 225 25.92 -4.14 -0.17
CA LYS A 225 25.16 -3.06 0.45
C LYS A 225 24.45 -3.51 1.73
N TYR A 226 23.92 -4.72 1.76
CA TYR A 226 23.09 -5.23 2.86
C TYR A 226 23.81 -6.24 3.77
N TYR A 227 25.05 -6.63 3.46
CA TYR A 227 25.81 -7.65 4.20
C TYR A 227 25.05 -8.98 4.35
N ILE A 228 24.37 -9.40 3.29
CA ILE A 228 23.59 -10.64 3.25
C ILE A 228 24.40 -11.79 2.64
N GLU A 229 23.88 -13.02 2.75
CA GLU A 229 24.47 -14.19 2.09
C GLU A 229 24.38 -14.06 0.56
N ASP A 230 25.46 -14.45 -0.12
CA ASP A 230 25.48 -14.56 -1.59
C ASP A 230 24.72 -15.81 -2.05
N ALA A 231 23.39 -15.68 -2.09
CA ALA A 231 22.49 -16.76 -2.46
C ALA A 231 22.68 -17.18 -3.93
N GLN A 232 22.48 -18.47 -4.22
CA GLN A 232 22.55 -18.99 -5.58
C GLN A 232 21.45 -18.39 -6.47
N VAL A 233 21.88 -17.74 -7.56
CA VAL A 233 21.00 -17.14 -8.57
C VAL A 233 20.82 -18.01 -9.81
N ASP A 234 21.74 -18.94 -10.05
CA ASP A 234 21.61 -19.91 -11.14
C ASP A 234 20.43 -20.85 -10.87
N PRO A 235 19.71 -21.30 -11.93
CA PRO A 235 18.60 -22.24 -11.76
C PRO A 235 19.03 -23.52 -11.04
N THR A 236 18.27 -23.91 -10.02
CA THR A 236 18.52 -25.13 -9.24
C THR A 236 17.34 -26.08 -9.31
N LEU A 237 17.62 -27.38 -9.32
CA LEU A 237 16.60 -28.42 -9.32
C LEU A 237 16.71 -29.27 -8.05
N ALA A 238 15.66 -29.27 -7.24
CA ALA A 238 15.52 -30.17 -6.11
C ALA A 238 14.57 -31.32 -6.46
N ILE A 239 14.81 -32.50 -5.87
CA ILE A 239 14.00 -33.70 -6.08
C ILE A 239 13.37 -34.10 -4.76
N THR A 240 12.07 -34.41 -4.77
CA THR A 240 11.34 -34.98 -3.65
C THR A 240 10.58 -36.22 -4.11
N LEU A 241 10.70 -37.33 -3.39
CA LEU A 241 9.96 -38.55 -3.66
C LEU A 241 8.58 -38.44 -3.00
N THR A 242 7.50 -38.57 -3.78
CA THR A 242 6.11 -38.55 -3.29
C THR A 242 5.46 -39.92 -3.48
N ASP A 243 4.25 -40.12 -2.97
CA ASP A 243 3.53 -41.41 -3.14
C ASP A 243 3.19 -41.72 -4.61
N ASN A 244 3.05 -40.68 -5.45
CA ASN A 244 2.53 -40.82 -6.82
C ASN A 244 3.57 -40.54 -7.91
N TRP A 245 4.60 -39.74 -7.64
CA TRP A 245 5.63 -39.34 -8.61
C TRP A 245 6.92 -38.83 -7.94
N ILE A 246 7.97 -38.67 -8.76
CA ILE A 246 9.17 -37.93 -8.39
C ILE A 246 8.92 -36.45 -8.68
N GLN A 247 8.85 -35.62 -7.65
CA GLN A 247 8.59 -34.19 -7.79
C GLN A 247 9.89 -33.43 -8.01
N PHE A 248 9.98 -32.79 -9.16
CA PHE A 248 11.07 -31.88 -9.50
C PHE A 248 10.64 -30.46 -9.15
N ASN A 249 11.31 -29.82 -8.20
CA ASN A 249 11.11 -28.41 -7.88
C ASN A 249 12.21 -27.59 -8.55
N LEU A 250 11.85 -26.86 -9.60
CA LEU A 250 12.76 -25.97 -10.31
C LEU A 250 12.64 -24.57 -9.68
N ARG A 251 13.74 -24.10 -9.09
CA ARG A 251 13.87 -22.75 -8.54
C ARG A 251 14.76 -21.91 -9.46
N TYR A 252 14.33 -20.69 -9.74
CA TYR A 252 15.04 -19.76 -10.62
C TYR A 252 14.75 -18.30 -10.25
N ILE A 253 15.52 -17.38 -10.82
CA ILE A 253 15.29 -15.94 -10.65
C ILE A 253 14.55 -15.36 -11.85
N VAL A 254 13.70 -14.37 -11.62
CA VAL A 254 12.91 -13.72 -12.67
C VAL A 254 12.54 -12.29 -12.29
N ASP A 255 12.36 -11.44 -13.31
CA ASP A 255 11.75 -10.12 -13.16
C ASP A 255 10.30 -10.25 -12.63
N PHE A 256 9.96 -9.45 -11.62
CA PHE A 256 8.65 -9.48 -10.94
C PHE A 256 7.45 -9.20 -11.87
N LYS A 257 7.66 -8.54 -13.03
CA LYS A 257 6.63 -8.32 -14.07
C LYS A 257 6.53 -9.48 -15.05
N LYS A 258 7.60 -10.27 -15.21
CA LYS A 258 7.69 -11.35 -16.22
C LYS A 258 7.51 -12.75 -15.64
N ARG A 259 7.26 -12.88 -14.34
CA ARG A 259 7.08 -14.17 -13.64
C ARG A 259 6.17 -15.16 -14.38
N ARG A 260 4.94 -14.76 -14.73
CA ARG A 260 3.97 -15.62 -15.44
C ARG A 260 4.48 -16.07 -16.81
N ILE A 261 4.98 -15.15 -17.63
CA ILE A 261 5.39 -15.44 -19.00
C ILE A 261 6.64 -16.33 -19.02
N THR A 262 7.61 -16.08 -18.14
CA THR A 262 8.80 -16.92 -18.00
C THR A 262 8.43 -18.33 -17.55
N LYS A 263 7.55 -18.45 -16.54
CA LYS A 263 7.04 -19.76 -16.09
C LYS A 263 6.35 -20.51 -17.22
N HIS A 264 5.57 -19.82 -18.06
CA HIS A 264 4.94 -20.43 -19.24
C HIS A 264 5.99 -20.93 -20.26
N ILE A 265 6.96 -20.10 -20.63
CA ILE A 265 8.02 -20.46 -21.58
C ILE A 265 8.81 -21.68 -21.09
N LEU A 266 9.17 -21.71 -19.81
CA LEU A 266 9.88 -22.85 -19.21
C LEU A 266 9.01 -24.12 -19.25
N ASN A 267 7.75 -24.04 -18.82
CA ASN A 267 6.86 -25.20 -18.86
C ASN A 267 6.65 -25.73 -20.29
N ASP A 268 6.46 -24.84 -21.26
CA ASP A 268 6.22 -25.26 -22.65
C ASP A 268 7.47 -25.86 -23.29
N SER A 269 8.63 -25.25 -23.08
CA SER A 269 9.92 -25.75 -23.60
C SER A 269 10.28 -27.10 -22.99
N ILE A 270 10.12 -27.25 -21.67
CA ILE A 270 10.38 -28.51 -20.96
C ILE A 270 9.44 -29.61 -21.45
N ARG A 271 8.14 -29.31 -21.57
CA ARG A 271 7.13 -30.25 -22.10
C ARG A 271 7.49 -30.70 -23.51
N ALA A 272 7.89 -29.76 -24.38
CA ALA A 272 8.25 -30.07 -25.76
C ALA A 272 9.48 -30.98 -25.84
N GLU A 273 10.49 -30.75 -25.00
CA GLU A 273 11.71 -31.57 -24.99
C GLU A 273 11.47 -32.95 -24.38
N ILE A 274 10.70 -33.04 -23.29
CA ILE A 274 10.28 -34.34 -22.71
C ILE A 274 9.55 -35.18 -23.75
N LYS A 275 8.69 -34.58 -24.59
CA LYS A 275 7.98 -35.30 -25.65
C LYS A 275 8.92 -35.93 -26.69
N LYS A 276 10.09 -35.33 -26.95
CA LYS A 276 11.10 -35.87 -27.89
C LYS A 276 11.86 -37.08 -27.33
N THR A 277 11.70 -37.41 -26.04
CA THR A 277 12.38 -38.54 -25.42
C THR A 277 11.73 -39.89 -25.71
N ASP A 278 10.69 -39.93 -26.55
CA ASP A 278 9.94 -41.13 -26.95
C ASP A 278 9.54 -42.04 -25.77
N GLY A 279 9.11 -41.41 -24.67
CA GLY A 279 8.60 -42.08 -23.48
C GLY A 279 9.64 -42.42 -22.41
N LYS A 280 10.93 -42.17 -22.64
CA LYS A 280 11.97 -42.33 -21.60
C LYS A 280 11.73 -41.43 -20.39
N VAL A 281 11.21 -40.22 -20.62
CA VAL A 281 10.74 -39.32 -19.58
C VAL A 281 9.25 -39.07 -19.78
N THR A 282 8.46 -39.31 -18.74
CA THR A 282 7.01 -39.12 -18.79
C THR A 282 6.57 -38.24 -17.62
N LEU A 283 5.77 -37.20 -17.91
CA LEU A 283 5.11 -36.41 -16.88
C LEU A 283 4.04 -37.27 -16.20
N ALA A 284 4.02 -37.27 -14.86
CA ALA A 284 3.08 -38.10 -14.13
C ALA A 284 1.65 -37.53 -14.19
N SER A 285 0.67 -38.42 -14.25
CA SER A 285 -0.69 -38.18 -13.78
C SER A 285 -0.87 -38.88 -12.43
N THR A 286 -1.97 -38.60 -11.72
CA THR A 286 -2.32 -39.35 -10.50
C THR A 286 -2.29 -40.85 -10.79
N THR A 287 -1.52 -41.59 -10.00
CA THR A 287 -1.47 -43.05 -10.05
C THR A 287 -2.49 -43.57 -9.06
N ILE A 288 -3.41 -44.42 -9.52
CA ILE A 288 -4.39 -45.10 -8.66
C ILE A 288 -4.09 -46.59 -8.75
N GLU A 289 -3.67 -47.19 -7.65
CA GLU A 289 -3.51 -48.65 -7.56
C GLU A 289 -4.84 -49.29 -7.16
N LEU A 290 -5.41 -50.11 -8.04
CA LEU A 290 -6.59 -50.92 -7.76
C LEU A 290 -6.16 -52.21 -7.04
N ILE A 291 -6.22 -52.20 -5.72
CA ILE A 291 -5.81 -53.33 -4.86
C ILE A 291 -6.66 -54.59 -5.11
N LYS A 292 -7.95 -54.42 -5.45
CA LYS A 292 -8.85 -55.53 -5.77
C LYS A 292 -10.00 -55.07 -6.66
N VAL A 293 -10.19 -55.77 -7.79
CA VAL A 293 -11.43 -55.65 -8.58
C VAL A 293 -12.49 -56.51 -7.89
N PRO A 294 -13.69 -55.99 -7.57
CA PRO A 294 -14.73 -56.77 -6.93
C PRO A 294 -15.12 -57.96 -7.81
N GLU A 295 -15.26 -59.14 -7.21
CA GLU A 295 -15.74 -60.33 -7.91
C GLU A 295 -17.18 -60.10 -8.37
N LEU A 296 -17.39 -59.99 -9.68
CA LEU A 296 -18.70 -59.96 -10.31
C LEU A 296 -19.33 -61.36 -10.20
N LYS A 297 -20.15 -61.57 -9.16
CA LYS A 297 -21.05 -62.72 -9.10
C LYS A 297 -22.20 -62.50 -10.08
N VAL A 298 -22.00 -62.91 -11.33
CA VAL A 298 -23.07 -62.98 -12.32
C VAL A 298 -23.91 -64.22 -11.99
N ASN A 299 -25.11 -64.02 -11.45
CA ASN A 299 -26.07 -65.10 -11.27
C ASN A 299 -26.72 -65.39 -12.64
N ILE A 300 -26.37 -66.52 -13.25
CA ILE A 300 -26.88 -66.96 -14.56
C ILE A 300 -28.10 -67.89 -14.39
N ASP A 301 -28.68 -68.00 -13.19
CA ASP A 301 -29.93 -68.75 -13.00
C ASP A 301 -31.15 -67.83 -13.11
N GLY A 302 -31.42 -67.40 -14.34
CA GLY A 302 -32.72 -66.90 -14.79
C GLY A 302 -33.59 -68.05 -15.31
N LYS A 303 -33.78 -69.11 -14.52
CA LYS A 303 -34.94 -69.99 -14.70
C LYS A 303 -36.10 -69.37 -13.92
N GLU A 304 -36.81 -68.46 -14.57
CA GLU A 304 -38.22 -68.21 -14.23
C GLU A 304 -39.00 -69.49 -14.52
N ASN A 305 -39.34 -70.22 -13.46
CA ASN A 305 -40.41 -71.21 -13.51
C ASN A 305 -41.50 -70.75 -12.55
N ILE A 306 -42.56 -70.19 -13.17
CA ILE A 306 -44.00 -70.15 -12.79
C ILE A 306 -44.34 -69.61 -11.39
#